data_AF-D3QZV9-F1
#
_entry.id   AF-D3QZV9-F1
#
_cell.length_a   1.000
_cell.length_b   1.000
_cell.length_c   1.000
_cell.angle_alpha   90.00
_cell.angle_beta   90.00
_cell.angle_gamma   90.00
#
_symmetry.space_group_name_H-M   'P 1'
#
loop_
_entity.id
_entity.type
_entity.pdbx_description
1 polymer ?
#
loop_
_entity_poly.entity_id
_entity_poly.type
_entity_poly.pdbx_seq_one_letter_code
_entity_poly.pdbx_strand_id
1 'polypeptide(L)'
;MREDINALGSSAQDVNELVDFEVLDDSEIQKKRDVLCNKVSEVNNNYPATDERSYRAAQKALQKEEEQTFKENEVDSILPNGIDK
;
A
#
# COMPACT_ATOMS: atom_id res chain seq x y z
N MET A 1 18.43 -48.46 27.01
CA MET A 1 18.35 -47.93 25.63
C MET A 1 17.20 -48.63 24.95
N ARG A 2 16.05 -48.01 24.68
CA ARG A 2 15.88 -46.67 24.14
C ARG A 2 14.65 -46.02 24.79
N GLU A 3 14.90 -44.92 25.47
CA GLU A 3 13.91 -43.83 25.60
C GLU A 3 13.73 -43.21 24.20
N ASP A 4 12.74 -42.33 24.03
CA ASP A 4 12.53 -41.46 22.86
C ASP A 4 11.46 -41.90 21.83
N ILE A 5 10.27 -42.28 22.30
CA ILE A 5 9.04 -42.14 21.48
C ILE A 5 7.99 -41.38 22.29
N ASN A 6 8.28 -40.14 22.68
CA ASN A 6 7.27 -39.21 23.23
C ASN A 6 7.49 -37.74 22.86
N ALA A 7 8.37 -37.42 21.91
CA ALA A 7 8.67 -36.02 21.54
C ALA A 7 8.00 -35.55 20.23
N LEU A 8 7.18 -36.36 19.58
CA LEU A 8 6.55 -36.02 18.29
C LEU A 8 5.08 -35.55 18.41
N GLY A 9 4.57 -35.38 19.64
CA GLY A 9 3.19 -34.99 19.90
C GLY A 9 2.95 -33.50 20.19
N SER A 10 4.00 -32.68 20.33
CA SER A 10 3.86 -31.30 20.84
C SER A 10 3.88 -30.21 19.77
N SER A 11 4.30 -30.47 18.53
CA SER A 11 4.43 -29.41 17.50
C SER A 11 3.14 -29.11 16.74
N ALA A 12 2.11 -29.95 16.84
CA ALA A 12 0.83 -29.74 16.18
C ALA A 12 -0.11 -28.81 16.98
N GLN A 13 0.14 -28.62 18.28
CA GLN A 13 -0.70 -27.76 19.13
C GLN A 13 -0.40 -26.27 18.91
N ASP A 14 0.86 -25.90 18.67
CA ASP A 14 1.27 -24.50 18.49
C ASP A 14 0.70 -23.86 17.22
N VAL A 15 0.48 -24.65 16.16
CA VAL A 15 -0.05 -24.15 14.88
C VAL A 15 -1.54 -23.86 14.96
N ASN A 16 -2.27 -24.56 15.84
CA ASN A 16 -3.72 -24.38 16.01
C ASN A 16 -4.04 -23.14 16.87
N GLU A 17 -3.17 -22.77 17.82
CA GLU A 17 -3.29 -21.52 18.59
C GLU A 17 -2.93 -20.26 17.76
N LEU A 18 -2.17 -20.41 16.67
CA LEU A 18 -1.75 -19.29 15.81
C LEU A 18 -2.76 -18.95 14.71
N VAL A 19 -3.78 -19.76 14.49
CA VAL A 19 -4.74 -19.58 13.38
C VAL A 19 -6.17 -19.90 13.81
N ASP A 20 -6.57 -19.45 15.00
CA ASP A 20 -7.97 -19.47 15.43
C ASP A 20 -8.71 -18.25 14.85
N PHE A 21 -8.74 -18.16 13.50
CA PHE A 21 -9.58 -17.18 12.83
C PHE A 21 -10.98 -17.75 12.69
N GLU A 22 -11.96 -17.02 13.21
CA GLU A 22 -13.36 -17.27 12.88
C GLU A 22 -13.52 -17.22 11.36
N VAL A 23 -13.80 -18.38 10.76
CA VAL A 23 -14.11 -18.47 9.34
C VAL A 23 -15.49 -17.86 9.16
N LEU A 24 -15.50 -16.64 8.65
CA LEU A 24 -16.73 -15.95 8.27
C LEU A 24 -17.42 -16.72 7.15
N ASP A 25 -18.74 -16.80 7.20
CA ASP A 25 -19.49 -17.33 6.07
C ASP A 25 -19.46 -16.34 4.88
N ASP A 26 -19.75 -16.86 3.68
CA ASP A 26 -19.72 -16.06 2.45
C ASP A 26 -20.64 -14.83 2.52
N SER A 27 -21.75 -14.90 3.26
CA SER A 27 -22.69 -13.78 3.40
C SER A 27 -22.11 -12.67 4.27
N GLU A 28 -21.48 -13.04 5.38
CA GLU A 28 -20.78 -12.11 6.25
C GLU A 28 -19.60 -11.45 5.55
N ILE A 29 -18.85 -12.22 4.75
CA ILE A 29 -17.77 -11.69 3.90
C ILE A 29 -18.32 -10.65 2.91
N GLN A 30 -19.39 -10.98 2.19
CA GLN A 30 -20.01 -10.06 1.22
C GLN A 30 -20.52 -8.79 1.91
N LYS A 31 -21.19 -8.92 3.06
CA LYS A 31 -21.69 -7.78 3.81
C LYS A 31 -20.56 -6.86 4.28
N LYS A 32 -19.47 -7.43 4.80
CA LYS A 32 -18.29 -6.65 5.22
C LYS A 32 -17.61 -5.98 4.03
N ARG A 33 -17.49 -6.67 2.90
CA ARG A 33 -16.99 -6.10 1.64
C ARG A 33 -17.82 -4.89 1.23
N ASP A 34 -19.14 -5.03 1.18
CA ASP A 34 -20.02 -3.95 0.70
C ASP A 34 -19.96 -2.72 1.62
N VAL A 35 -19.89 -2.93 2.94
CA VAL A 35 -19.67 -1.84 3.91
C VAL A 35 -18.35 -1.10 3.65
N LEU A 36 -17.26 -1.83 3.40
CA LEU A 36 -15.96 -1.24 3.12
C LEU A 36 -15.97 -0.49 1.78
N CYS A 37 -16.54 -1.08 0.73
CA CYS A 37 -16.67 -0.45 -0.58
C CYS A 37 -17.46 0.87 -0.50
N ASN A 38 -18.57 0.89 0.25
CA ASN A 38 -19.36 2.10 0.42
C ASN A 38 -18.58 3.20 1.14
N LYS A 39 -17.89 2.87 2.24
CA LYS A 39 -17.04 3.83 2.96
C LYS A 39 -15.93 4.41 2.08
N VAL A 40 -15.26 3.55 1.31
CA VAL A 40 -14.21 4.00 0.37
C VAL A 40 -14.81 4.90 -0.70
N SER A 41 -15.98 4.56 -1.24
CA SER A 41 -16.66 5.39 -2.24
C SER A 41 -17.04 6.76 -1.68
N GLU A 42 -17.58 6.83 -0.46
CA GLU A 42 -17.92 8.10 0.20
C GLU A 42 -16.71 9.03 0.32
N VAL A 43 -15.55 8.49 0.73
CA VAL A 43 -14.30 9.25 0.81
C VAL A 43 -13.83 9.67 -0.58
N ASN A 44 -13.78 8.73 -1.53
CA ASN A 44 -13.25 8.98 -2.87
C ASN A 44 -14.10 9.98 -3.68
N ASN A 45 -15.42 10.00 -3.48
CA ASN A 45 -16.33 10.94 -4.13
C ASN A 45 -16.08 12.41 -3.74
N ASN A 46 -15.43 12.65 -2.59
CA ASN A 46 -15.07 14.00 -2.15
C ASN A 46 -13.72 14.46 -2.73
N TYR A 47 -12.94 13.56 -3.33
CA TYR A 47 -11.71 13.96 -4.01
C TYR A 47 -12.06 14.53 -5.39
N PRO A 48 -11.49 15.69 -5.76
CA PRO A 48 -11.67 16.23 -7.09
C PRO A 48 -11.13 15.21 -8.11
N ALA A 49 -11.99 14.75 -9.01
CA ALA A 49 -11.55 13.92 -10.12
C ALA A 49 -10.51 14.69 -10.95
N THR A 50 -9.51 13.99 -11.47
CA THR A 50 -8.58 14.58 -12.43
C THR A 50 -9.37 14.95 -13.69
N ASP A 51 -9.65 16.24 -13.86
CA ASP A 51 -10.31 16.73 -15.06
C ASP A 51 -9.34 16.69 -16.26
N GLU A 52 -9.90 16.67 -17.47
CA GLU A 52 -9.11 16.56 -18.69
C GLU A 52 -8.06 17.68 -18.82
N ARG A 53 -8.39 18.90 -18.39
CA ARG A 53 -7.46 20.02 -18.45
C ARG A 53 -6.29 19.82 -17.50
N SER A 54 -6.56 19.44 -16.25
CA SER A 54 -5.52 19.13 -15.26
C SER A 54 -4.63 17.97 -15.71
N TYR A 55 -5.22 16.92 -16.30
CA TYR A 55 -4.46 15.81 -16.88
C TYR A 55 -3.53 16.26 -18.01
N ARG A 56 -4.04 17.07 -18.96
CA ARG A 56 -3.24 17.58 -20.09
C ARG A 56 -2.14 18.54 -19.63
N ALA A 57 -2.43 19.37 -18.62
CA ALA A 57 -1.44 20.25 -18.02
C ALA A 57 -0.30 19.44 -17.40
N ALA A 58 -0.62 18.44 -16.57
CA ALA A 58 0.37 17.54 -15.98
C ALA A 58 1.17 16.78 -17.06
N GLN A 59 0.50 16.26 -18.09
CA GLN A 59 1.16 15.58 -19.20
C GLN A 59 2.18 16.50 -19.91
N LYS A 60 1.79 17.74 -20.20
CA LYS A 60 2.68 18.73 -20.82
C LYS A 60 3.86 19.04 -19.91
N ALA A 61 3.60 19.29 -18.63
CA ALA A 61 4.63 19.65 -17.65
C ALA A 61 5.71 18.55 -17.57
N LEU A 62 5.27 17.29 -17.40
CA LEU A 62 6.14 16.12 -17.33
C LEU A 62 6.91 15.85 -18.63
N GLN A 63 6.28 16.02 -19.80
CA GLN A 63 6.87 15.63 -21.09
C GLN A 63 7.67 16.73 -21.78
N LYS A 64 7.39 18.01 -21.46
CA LYS A 64 7.86 19.16 -22.24
C LYS A 64 8.43 20.30 -21.39
N GLU A 65 8.13 20.35 -20.09
CA GLU A 65 8.55 21.45 -19.22
C GLU A 65 9.61 21.01 -18.22
N GLU A 66 10.27 19.88 -18.50
CA GLU A 66 11.43 19.36 -17.76
C GLU A 66 11.13 18.98 -16.30
N GLU A 67 9.86 18.88 -15.89
CA GLU A 67 9.45 18.51 -14.51
C GLU A 67 9.83 17.07 -14.08
N GLN A 68 10.37 16.24 -15.00
CA GLN A 68 10.94 14.92 -14.68
C GLN A 68 12.47 14.93 -14.58
N THR A 69 13.10 16.07 -14.82
CA THR A 69 14.54 16.24 -14.89
C THR A 69 14.94 17.52 -14.17
N PHE A 70 16.23 17.70 -13.90
CA PHE A 70 16.71 18.98 -13.43
C PHE A 70 17.20 19.81 -14.61
N LYS A 71 16.90 21.10 -14.57
CA LYS A 71 17.54 22.08 -15.44
C LYS A 71 19.00 22.24 -15.08
N GLU A 72 19.76 22.80 -16.01
CA GLU A 72 21.16 23.10 -15.77
C GLU A 72 21.31 24.00 -14.54
N ASN A 73 22.16 23.59 -13.58
CA ASN A 73 22.40 24.26 -12.30
C ASN A 73 21.20 24.31 -11.32
N GLU A 74 20.09 23.64 -11.62
CA GLU A 74 18.94 23.60 -10.71
C GLU A 74 19.25 22.80 -9.45
N VAL A 75 19.99 21.68 -9.59
CA VAL A 75 20.43 20.87 -8.45
C VAL A 75 21.25 21.71 -7.47
N ASP A 76 22.21 22.50 -7.98
CA ASP A 76 23.06 23.36 -7.14
C ASP A 76 22.28 24.45 -6.40
N SER A 77 21.12 24.85 -6.95
CA SER A 77 20.22 25.82 -6.31
C SER A 77 19.34 25.21 -5.20
N ILE A 78 19.12 23.90 -5.23
CA ILE A 78 18.25 23.17 -4.28
C ILE A 78 19.08 22.52 -3.18
N LEU A 79 20.34 22.15 -3.46
CA LEU A 79 21.20 21.52 -2.47
C LEU A 79 21.60 22.52 -1.36
N PRO A 80 21.48 22.13 -0.08
CA PRO A 80 22.05 22.91 1.02
C PRO A 80 23.55 23.11 0.86
N ASN A 81 24.03 24.32 1.14
CA ASN A 81 25.46 24.66 1.08
C ASN A 81 26.32 23.64 1.86
N GLY A 82 27.22 22.95 1.17
CA GLY A 82 28.26 22.11 1.79
C GLY A 82 28.06 20.60 1.69
N ILE A 83 27.15 20.11 0.85
CA ILE A 83 27.02 18.68 0.50
C ILE A 83 27.97 18.29 -0.65
N ASP A 84 28.45 19.28 -1.38
CA ASP A 84 29.26 19.26 -2.60
C ASP A 84 30.79 19.21 -2.31
N LYS A 85 31.19 18.76 -1.12
CA LYS A 85 32.61 18.63 -0.71
C LYS A 85 33.16 17.22 -0.82
#